data_AF-A0A9E5IDJ4-F1
#
_entry.id   AF-A0A9E5IDJ4-F1
#
_cell.length_a   1.000
_cell.length_b   1.000
_cell.length_c   1.000
_cell.angle_alpha   90.00
_cell.angle_beta   90.00
_cell.angle_gamma   90.00
#
_symmetry.space_group_name_H-M   'P 1'
#
loop_
_entity.id
_entity.type
_entity.pdbx_description
1 polymer ?
#
loop_
_entity_poly.entity_id
_entity_poly.type
_entity_poly.pdbx_seq_one_letter_code
_entity_poly.pdbx_strand_id
1 'polypeptide(L)'
;QVEFYIAKDVDPKWDGKPFVRINIPGDKTTIIEQPMNEDHKKRFPRQYLYFQMKQNEQDAPAIGTSLDVWFTDGNGDITRGHIEELRILKFQTVEQIANASDSQLQRIGMGGPGLREKAKAFLAKRNRSETENQLDDTKKQLAELQAQMAALMTRKAGRPKKEPVAES
;
A
#
# COMPACT_ATOMS: atom_id res chain seq x y z
N GLN A 1 -25.98 -16.62 -17.73
CA GLN A 1 -25.06 -15.81 -16.89
C GLN A 1 -23.67 -15.93 -17.49
N VAL A 2 -22.88 -14.85 -17.50
CA VAL A 2 -21.51 -14.88 -18.04
C VAL A 2 -20.56 -14.31 -16.99
N GLU A 3 -19.44 -14.98 -16.77
CA GLU A 3 -18.44 -14.62 -15.79
C GLU A 3 -17.03 -14.80 -16.36
N PHE A 4 -16.14 -13.85 -16.08
CA PHE A 4 -14.71 -13.94 -16.38
C PHE A 4 -13.95 -14.15 -15.07
N TYR A 5 -12.98 -15.05 -15.10
CA TYR A 5 -12.19 -15.41 -13.91
C TYR A 5 -10.78 -15.87 -14.32
N ILE A 6 -9.86 -15.86 -13.36
CA ILE A 6 -8.57 -16.54 -13.52
C ILE A 6 -8.76 -18.00 -13.13
N ALA A 7 -8.43 -18.91 -14.03
CA ALA A 7 -8.46 -20.34 -13.75
C ALA A 7 -7.50 -20.65 -12.60
N LYS A 8 -8.03 -21.32 -11.58
CA LYS A 8 -7.31 -21.93 -10.47
C LYS A 8 -7.79 -23.37 -10.37
N ASP A 9 -6.87 -24.31 -10.19
CA ASP A 9 -7.17 -25.72 -9.98
C ASP A 9 -7.95 -26.43 -11.13
N VAL A 10 -7.98 -25.85 -12.34
CA VAL A 10 -8.63 -26.46 -13.52
C VAL A 10 -7.72 -27.51 -14.16
N ASP A 11 -6.50 -27.09 -14.50
CA ASP A 11 -5.44 -27.89 -15.08
C ASP A 11 -4.12 -27.12 -14.85
N PRO A 12 -3.01 -27.76 -14.45
CA PRO A 12 -1.71 -27.09 -14.31
C PRO A 12 -1.29 -26.27 -15.52
N LYS A 13 -1.72 -26.64 -16.74
CA LYS A 13 -1.44 -25.90 -17.98
C LYS A 13 -2.17 -24.56 -18.07
N TRP A 14 -3.32 -24.46 -17.40
CA TRP A 14 -4.24 -23.34 -17.49
C TRP A 14 -4.30 -22.50 -16.21
N ASP A 15 -3.59 -22.92 -15.16
CA ASP A 15 -3.48 -22.17 -13.91
C ASP A 15 -2.94 -20.75 -14.16
N GLY A 16 -3.60 -19.76 -13.56
CA GLY A 16 -3.27 -18.34 -13.73
C GLY A 16 -3.72 -17.71 -15.05
N LYS A 17 -4.39 -18.44 -15.96
CA LYS A 17 -4.87 -17.87 -17.23
C LYS A 17 -6.33 -17.39 -17.16
N PRO A 18 -6.70 -16.34 -17.91
CA PRO A 18 -8.07 -15.84 -17.93
C PRO A 18 -9.01 -16.78 -18.72
N PHE A 19 -10.14 -17.09 -18.11
CA PHE A 19 -11.19 -17.95 -18.64
C PHE A 19 -12.54 -17.22 -18.63
N VAL A 20 -13.45 -17.71 -19.46
CA VAL A 20 -14.85 -17.28 -19.47
C VAL A 20 -15.75 -18.49 -19.20
N ARG A 21 -16.72 -18.30 -18.32
CA ARG A 21 -17.82 -19.24 -18.05
C ARG A 21 -19.11 -18.65 -18.60
N ILE A 22 -19.78 -19.38 -19.49
CA ILE A 22 -21.03 -18.97 -20.13
C ILE A 22 -22.11 -20.00 -19.79
N ASN A 23 -23.14 -19.55 -19.08
CA ASN A 23 -24.35 -20.32 -18.79
C ASN A 23 -25.47 -19.82 -19.70
N ILE A 24 -26.03 -20.72 -20.51
CA ILE A 24 -27.07 -20.39 -21.49
C ILE A 24 -28.39 -20.12 -20.76
N PRO A 25 -29.05 -18.97 -20.99
CA PRO A 25 -30.37 -18.71 -20.42
C PRO A 25 -31.38 -19.75 -20.93
N GLY A 26 -32.02 -20.48 -20.02
CA GLY A 26 -33.00 -21.52 -20.37
C GLY A 26 -32.45 -22.96 -20.33
N ASP A 27 -31.13 -23.14 -20.32
CA ASP A 27 -30.49 -24.45 -20.14
C ASP A 27 -29.54 -24.40 -18.93
N LYS A 28 -29.92 -25.12 -17.87
CA LYS A 28 -29.14 -25.19 -16.62
C LYS A 28 -28.06 -26.27 -16.66
N THR A 29 -28.05 -27.12 -17.68
CA THR A 29 -27.13 -28.27 -17.78
C THR A 29 -25.88 -27.93 -18.58
N THR A 30 -25.99 -27.00 -19.53
CA THR A 30 -24.87 -26.58 -20.37
C THR A 30 -24.11 -25.41 -19.75
N ILE A 31 -22.89 -25.70 -19.27
CA ILE A 31 -21.91 -24.71 -18.82
C ILE A 31 -20.72 -24.77 -19.77
N ILE A 32 -20.42 -23.67 -20.45
CA ILE A 32 -19.28 -23.57 -21.36
C ILE A 32 -18.15 -22.87 -20.61
N GLU A 33 -17.04 -23.57 -20.38
CA GLU A 33 -15.80 -23.02 -19.82
C GLU A 33 -14.69 -23.10 -20.85
N GLN A 34 -14.12 -21.96 -21.22
CA GLN A 34 -13.07 -21.90 -22.22
C GLN A 34 -12.12 -20.73 -21.97
N PRO A 35 -10.87 -20.79 -22.46
CA PRO A 35 -9.93 -19.68 -22.35
C PRO A 35 -10.51 -18.40 -22.97
N MET A 36 -10.20 -17.28 -22.34
CA MET A 36 -10.68 -15.97 -22.76
C MET A 36 -10.04 -15.55 -24.09
N ASN A 37 -10.88 -15.27 -25.08
CA ASN A 37 -10.49 -14.73 -26.39
C ASN A 37 -11.02 -13.29 -26.57
N GLU A 38 -10.53 -12.58 -27.58
CA GLU A 38 -10.95 -11.19 -27.84
C GLU A 38 -12.45 -11.05 -28.17
N ASP A 39 -13.03 -12.04 -28.84
CA ASP A 39 -14.46 -12.04 -29.17
C ASP A 39 -15.34 -12.00 -27.90
N HIS A 40 -14.93 -12.69 -26.84
CA HIS A 40 -15.64 -12.67 -25.56
C HIS A 40 -15.64 -11.28 -24.93
N LYS A 41 -14.54 -10.53 -25.05
CA LYS A 41 -14.45 -9.15 -24.56
C LYS A 41 -15.42 -8.23 -25.32
N LYS A 42 -15.54 -8.41 -26.64
CA LYS A 42 -16.45 -7.65 -27.50
C LYS A 42 -17.92 -7.98 -27.24
N ARG A 43 -18.24 -9.27 -27.02
CA ARG A 43 -19.61 -9.74 -26.74
C ARG A 43 -20.08 -9.42 -25.33
N PHE A 44 -19.18 -9.45 -24.35
CA PHE A 44 -19.50 -9.28 -22.93
C PHE A 44 -18.66 -8.17 -22.27
N PRO A 45 -18.73 -6.92 -22.79
CA PRO A 45 -17.86 -5.84 -22.35
C PRO A 45 -18.10 -5.46 -20.89
N ARG A 46 -19.35 -5.52 -20.40
CA ARG A 46 -19.69 -5.20 -19.01
C ARG A 46 -19.07 -6.20 -18.03
N GLN A 47 -19.14 -7.49 -18.33
CA GLN A 47 -18.59 -8.56 -17.50
C GLN A 47 -17.06 -8.53 -17.54
N TYR A 48 -16.48 -8.23 -18.70
CA TYR A 48 -15.05 -8.07 -18.85
C TYR A 48 -14.52 -6.87 -18.05
N LEU A 49 -15.19 -5.71 -18.11
CA LEU A 49 -14.85 -4.54 -17.30
C LEU A 49 -14.90 -4.86 -15.80
N TYR A 50 -15.93 -5.58 -15.34
CA TYR A 50 -16.02 -6.00 -13.94
C TYR A 50 -14.84 -6.89 -13.53
N PHE A 51 -14.44 -7.83 -14.39
CA PHE A 51 -13.26 -8.66 -14.19
C PHE A 51 -11.97 -7.86 -14.13
N GLN A 52 -11.79 -6.87 -15.03
CA GLN A 52 -10.65 -5.98 -14.98
C GLN A 52 -10.62 -5.14 -13.70
N MET A 53 -11.75 -4.62 -13.24
CA MET A 53 -11.83 -3.86 -11.99
C MET A 53 -11.47 -4.74 -10.78
N LYS A 54 -12.01 -5.97 -10.73
CA LYS A 54 -11.70 -6.95 -9.69
C LYS A 54 -10.22 -7.33 -9.67
N GLN A 55 -9.62 -7.49 -10.85
CA GLN A 55 -8.22 -7.86 -10.97
C GLN A 55 -7.31 -6.70 -10.55
N ASN A 56 -7.64 -5.48 -10.97
CA ASN A 56 -6.96 -4.27 -10.49
C ASN A 56 -7.15 -4.04 -8.99
N GLU A 57 -8.27 -4.42 -8.38
CA GLU A 57 -8.48 -4.32 -6.93
C GLU A 57 -7.67 -5.38 -6.17
N GLN A 58 -7.42 -6.55 -6.76
CA GLN A 58 -6.55 -7.58 -6.19
C GLN A 58 -5.07 -7.22 -6.31
N ASP A 59 -4.66 -6.60 -7.42
CA ASP A 59 -3.28 -6.19 -7.72
C ASP A 59 -2.99 -4.72 -7.36
N ALA A 60 -3.97 -3.98 -6.83
CA ALA A 60 -3.74 -2.63 -6.37
C ALA A 60 -2.71 -2.68 -5.23
N PRO A 61 -1.57 -1.99 -5.33
CA PRO A 61 -0.63 -1.91 -4.23
C PRO A 61 -1.37 -1.30 -3.05
N ALA A 62 -1.54 -2.11 -2.00
CA ALA A 62 -2.21 -1.67 -0.80
C ALA A 62 -1.47 -0.45 -0.24
N ILE A 63 -2.14 0.70 -0.24
CA ILE A 63 -1.54 1.95 0.24
C ILE A 63 -1.45 1.84 1.76
N GLY A 64 -0.23 1.79 2.28
CA GLY A 64 0.04 1.72 3.71
C GLY A 64 1.14 0.74 4.08
N THR A 65 1.22 0.46 5.37
CA THR A 65 2.19 -0.47 5.94
C THR A 65 1.70 -1.90 5.73
N SER A 66 2.49 -2.72 5.03
CA SER A 66 2.15 -4.14 4.80
C SER A 66 2.10 -4.92 6.12
N LEU A 67 1.27 -5.96 6.17
CA LEU A 67 1.21 -6.89 7.29
C LEU A 67 2.55 -7.59 7.57
N ASP A 68 3.36 -7.84 6.53
CA ASP A 68 4.68 -8.45 6.69
C ASP A 68 5.66 -7.54 7.46
N VAL A 69 5.55 -6.22 7.23
CA VAL A 69 6.32 -5.21 7.96
C VAL A 69 5.87 -5.16 9.41
N TRP A 70 4.56 -5.24 9.67
CA TRP A 70 4.05 -5.31 11.04
C TRP A 70 4.53 -6.55 11.80
N PHE A 71 4.61 -7.71 11.14
CA PHE A 71 5.14 -8.93 11.76
C PHE A 71 6.62 -8.80 12.13
N THR A 72 7.42 -8.13 11.28
CA THR A 72 8.86 -7.97 11.48
C THR A 72 9.18 -6.89 12.53
N ASP A 73 8.52 -5.73 12.44
CA ASP A 73 8.80 -4.56 13.29
C ASP A 73 8.00 -4.58 14.61
N GLY A 74 6.90 -5.34 14.66
CA GLY A 74 5.95 -5.37 15.77
C GLY A 74 6.40 -6.14 17.00
N ASN A 75 7.63 -6.66 17.04
CA ASN A 75 8.26 -7.27 18.23
C ASN A 75 7.34 -8.22 19.05
N GLY A 76 6.57 -9.07 18.36
CA GLY A 76 5.67 -10.05 18.99
C GLY A 76 4.24 -9.58 19.24
N ASP A 77 3.85 -8.37 18.85
CA ASP A 77 2.47 -7.87 18.96
C ASP A 77 1.48 -8.73 18.16
N ILE A 78 1.96 -9.31 17.05
CA ILE A 78 1.19 -10.14 16.14
C ILE A 78 1.91 -11.45 15.80
N THR A 79 1.17 -12.55 15.82
CA THR A 79 1.65 -13.88 15.46
C THR A 79 1.41 -14.15 13.98
N ARG A 80 2.19 -15.05 13.37
CA ARG A 80 1.98 -15.50 11.98
C ARG A 80 0.55 -16.01 11.72
N GLY A 81 -0.06 -16.70 12.68
CA GLY A 81 -1.46 -17.16 12.57
C GLY A 81 -2.45 -16.00 12.34
N HIS A 82 -2.31 -14.91 13.09
CA HIS A 82 -3.14 -13.71 12.90
C HIS A 82 -2.92 -13.09 11.52
N ILE A 83 -1.69 -13.07 11.00
CA ILE A 83 -1.40 -12.55 9.65
C ILE A 83 -2.12 -13.38 8.59
N GLU A 84 -2.08 -14.71 8.69
CA GLU A 84 -2.78 -15.59 7.74
C GLU A 84 -4.30 -15.40 7.81
N GLU A 85 -4.87 -15.29 9.02
CA GLU A 85 -6.30 -14.99 9.22
C GLU A 85 -6.70 -13.65 8.56
N LEU A 86 -5.89 -12.61 8.77
CA LEU A 86 -6.10 -11.29 8.17
C LEU A 86 -6.04 -11.35 6.64
N ARG A 87 -5.08 -12.11 6.08
CA ARG A 87 -4.95 -12.32 4.63
C ARG A 87 -6.14 -13.07 4.04
N ILE A 88 -6.66 -14.08 4.74
CA ILE A 88 -7.88 -14.79 4.35
C ILE A 88 -9.05 -13.81 4.25
N LEU A 89 -9.15 -12.88 5.21
CA LEU A 89 -10.17 -11.85 5.26
C LEU A 89 -9.91 -10.65 4.34
N LYS A 90 -8.88 -10.72 3.50
CA LYS A 90 -8.50 -9.71 2.49
C LYS A 90 -7.98 -8.40 3.08
N PHE A 91 -7.51 -8.39 4.32
CA PHE A 91 -6.70 -7.30 4.84
C PHE A 91 -5.28 -7.41 4.26
N GLN A 92 -4.78 -6.31 3.71
CA GLN A 92 -3.45 -6.21 3.11
C GLN A 92 -2.52 -5.25 3.87
N THR A 93 -3.08 -4.27 4.60
CA THR A 93 -2.29 -3.28 5.36
C THR A 93 -2.77 -3.10 6.80
N VAL A 94 -1.89 -2.58 7.65
CA VAL A 94 -2.18 -2.29 9.06
C VAL A 94 -3.24 -1.21 9.20
N GLU A 95 -3.24 -0.22 8.31
CA GLU A 95 -4.19 0.89 8.26
C GLU A 95 -5.61 0.41 7.99
N GLN A 96 -5.78 -0.61 7.14
CA GLN A 96 -7.10 -1.22 6.91
C GLN A 96 -7.65 -1.88 8.18
N ILE A 97 -6.78 -2.48 9.00
CA ILE A 97 -7.18 -3.12 10.25
C ILE A 97 -7.50 -2.08 11.32
N ALA A 98 -6.68 -1.03 11.42
CA ALA A 98 -6.90 0.09 12.33
C ALA A 98 -8.25 0.78 12.08
N ASN A 99 -8.68 0.85 10.82
CA ASN A 99 -9.94 1.45 10.38
C ASN A 99 -11.09 0.43 10.15
N ALA A 100 -10.87 -0.85 10.45
CA ALA A 100 -11.89 -1.88 10.24
C ALA A 100 -13.11 -1.66 11.15
N SER A 101 -14.30 -1.86 10.58
CA SER A 101 -15.56 -1.78 11.32
C SER A 101 -15.73 -2.99 12.25
N ASP A 102 -16.52 -2.84 13.31
CA ASP A 102 -16.72 -3.94 14.27
C ASP A 102 -17.35 -5.18 13.60
N SER A 103 -18.18 -5.00 12.56
CA SER A 103 -18.70 -6.11 11.75
C SER A 103 -17.63 -6.85 10.96
N GLN A 104 -16.59 -6.15 10.47
CA GLN A 104 -15.45 -6.79 9.82
C GLN A 104 -14.57 -7.53 10.85
N LEU A 105 -14.39 -6.95 12.04
CA LEU A 105 -13.61 -7.55 13.12
C LEU A 105 -14.29 -8.77 13.75
N GLN A 106 -15.62 -8.82 13.79
CA GLN A 106 -16.36 -10.00 14.22
C GLN A 106 -16.04 -11.23 13.37
N ARG A 107 -15.68 -11.05 12.09
CA ARG A 107 -15.28 -12.15 11.19
C ARG A 107 -13.90 -12.72 11.50
N ILE A 108 -13.06 -11.96 12.22
CA ILE A 108 -11.76 -12.43 12.76
C ILE A 108 -12.00 -13.31 14.01
N GLY A 109 -13.13 -13.13 14.69
CA GLY A 109 -13.48 -13.84 15.92
C GLY A 109 -13.14 -13.04 17.18
N MET A 110 -13.04 -13.73 18.33
CA MET A 110 -12.90 -13.10 19.64
C MET A 110 -11.65 -12.21 19.82
N GLY A 111 -10.63 -12.36 18.96
CA GLY A 111 -9.41 -11.55 18.98
C GLY A 111 -9.43 -10.29 18.10
N GLY A 112 -10.45 -10.10 17.26
CA GLY A 112 -10.51 -9.02 16.27
C GLY A 112 -10.35 -7.61 16.84
N PRO A 113 -11.12 -7.21 17.87
CA PRO A 113 -10.99 -5.90 18.50
C PRO A 113 -9.60 -5.63 19.08
N GLY A 114 -8.97 -6.65 19.67
CA GLY A 114 -7.60 -6.55 20.21
C GLY A 114 -6.57 -6.32 19.11
N LEU A 115 -6.73 -6.94 17.94
CA LEU A 115 -5.86 -6.72 16.79
C LEU A 115 -5.98 -5.29 16.24
N ARG A 116 -7.18 -4.71 16.24
CA ARG A 116 -7.36 -3.29 15.84
C ARG A 116 -6.60 -2.35 16.76
N GLU A 117 -6.67 -2.54 18.08
CA GLU A 117 -5.98 -1.66 19.02
C GLU A 117 -4.46 -1.80 18.92
N LYS A 118 -3.96 -3.03 18.70
CA LYS A 118 -2.54 -3.26 18.41
C LYS A 118 -2.11 -2.60 17.10
N ALA A 119 -2.93 -2.67 16.05
CA ALA A 119 -2.66 -2.01 14.77
C ALA A 119 -2.53 -0.48 14.94
N LYS A 120 -3.45 0.13 15.69
CA LYS A 120 -3.38 1.56 16.02
C LYS A 120 -2.13 1.92 16.82
N ALA A 121 -1.78 1.12 17.83
CA ALA A 121 -0.60 1.33 18.65
C ALA A 121 0.69 1.24 17.83
N PHE A 122 0.78 0.25 16.93
CA PHE A 122 1.90 0.10 16.01
C PHE A 122 2.06 1.30 15.08
N LEU A 123 0.97 1.75 14.46
CA LEU A 123 0.98 2.94 13.59
C LEU A 123 1.37 4.21 14.36
N ALA A 124 0.86 4.39 15.58
CA ALA A 124 1.22 5.53 16.42
C ALA A 124 2.71 5.55 16.78
N LYS A 125 3.29 4.38 17.10
CA LYS A 125 4.71 4.23 17.38
C LYS A 125 5.56 4.53 16.14
N ARG A 126 5.17 3.98 14.99
CA ARG A 126 5.85 4.22 13.70
C ARG A 126 5.85 5.70 13.34
N ASN A 127 4.69 6.35 13.39
CA ASN A 127 4.56 7.77 13.09
C ASN A 127 5.40 8.65 14.01
N ARG A 128 5.49 8.30 15.31
CA ARG A 128 6.36 9.02 16.26
C ARG A 128 7.84 8.88 15.86
N SER A 129 8.31 7.67 15.58
CA SER A 129 9.70 7.44 15.16
C SER A 129 10.04 8.15 13.84
N GLU A 130 9.12 8.13 12.86
CA GLU A 130 9.30 8.88 11.61
C GLU A 130 9.35 10.40 11.85
N THR A 131 8.50 10.92 12.73
CA THR A 131 8.50 12.35 13.09
C THR A 131 9.79 12.75 13.81
N GLU A 132 10.28 11.93 14.74
CA GLU A 132 11.54 12.18 15.46
C GLU A 132 12.73 12.23 14.50
N ASN A 133 12.81 11.28 13.56
CA ASN A 133 13.86 11.26 12.54
C ASN A 133 13.80 12.50 11.63
N GLN A 134 12.61 12.90 11.18
CA GLN A 134 12.42 14.11 10.38
C GLN A 134 12.80 15.38 11.14
N LEU A 135 12.50 15.46 12.43
CA LEU A 135 12.88 16.59 13.27
C LEU A 135 14.40 16.70 13.45
N ASP A 136 15.10 15.58 13.57
CA ASP A 136 16.55 15.58 13.71
C ASP A 136 17.27 15.94 12.40
N ASP A 137 16.77 15.47 11.26
CA ASP A 137 17.31 15.83 9.95
C ASP A 137 17.04 17.30 9.61
N THR A 138 15.84 17.81 9.91
CA THR A 138 15.52 19.24 9.71
C THR A 138 16.36 20.14 10.62
N LYS A 139 16.63 19.75 11.87
CA LYS A 139 17.55 20.48 12.76
C LYS A 139 18.97 20.52 12.19
N LYS A 140 19.49 19.41 11.64
CA LYS A 140 20.82 19.38 11.01
C LYS A 140 20.87 20.32 9.80
N GLN A 141 19.86 20.28 8.94
CA GLN A 141 19.75 21.18 7.78
C GLN A 141 19.68 22.65 8.20
N LEU A 142 18.93 22.98 9.26
CA LEU A 142 18.88 24.35 9.79
C LEU A 142 20.24 24.81 10.33
N ALA A 143 20.94 23.95 11.08
CA ALA A 143 22.27 24.26 11.60
C ALA A 143 23.30 24.48 10.47
N GLU A 144 23.29 23.63 9.45
CA GLU A 144 24.16 23.76 8.28
C GLU A 144 23.86 25.03 7.48
N LEU A 145 22.58 25.34 7.27
CA LEU A 145 22.16 26.55 6.56
C LEU A 145 22.54 27.82 7.35
N GLN A 146 22.38 27.82 8.67
CA GLN A 146 22.82 28.91 9.54
C GLN A 146 24.34 29.13 9.47
N ALA A 147 25.12 28.05 9.47
CA ALA A 147 26.58 28.13 9.31
C ALA A 147 26.98 28.71 7.94
N GLN A 148 26.30 28.31 6.86
CA GLN A 148 26.53 28.85 5.52
C GLN A 148 26.20 30.36 5.43
N MET A 149 25.10 30.81 6.05
CA MET A 149 24.77 32.24 6.11
C MET A 149 25.82 33.05 6.90
N ALA A 150 26.28 32.53 8.04
CA ALA A 150 27.33 33.16 8.82
C ALA A 150 28.66 33.29 8.04
N ALA A 151 29.03 32.25 7.29
CA ALA A 151 30.22 32.26 6.42
C ALA A 151 30.10 33.25 5.24
N LEU A 152 28.90 33.42 4.67
CA LEU A 152 28.66 34.40 3.60
C LEU A 152 28.66 35.84 4.11
N MET A 153 28.08 36.09 5.29
CA MET A 153 28.05 37.43 5.91
C MET A 153 29.45 37.90 6.34
N THR A 154 30.29 36.99 6.82
CA THR A 154 31.69 37.29 7.16
C THR A 154 32.55 37.57 5.93
N ARG A 155 32.32 36.88 4.80
CA ARG A 155 33.04 37.14 3.53
C ARG A 155 32.68 38.47 2.86
N LYS A 156 31.49 39.03 3.11
CA LYS A 156 31.03 40.27 2.45
C LYS A 156 31.52 41.57 3.13
N ALA A 157 32.18 41.49 4.29
CA ALA A 157 32.65 42.64 5.07
C ALA A 157 34.03 43.19 4.66
N GLY A 158 34.65 42.68 3.60
CA GLY A 158 35.99 43.10 3.16
C GLY A 158 36.01 43.75 1.78
N ARG A 159 35.48 44.97 1.62
CA ARG A 159 35.89 45.84 0.50
C ARG A 159 36.98 46.78 1.05
N PRO A 160 38.25 46.64 0.64
CA PRO A 160 39.33 47.46 1.20
C PRO A 160 39.08 48.95 0.91
N LYS A 161 39.29 49.81 1.91
CA LYS A 161 39.26 51.27 1.78
C LYS A 161 40.36 51.69 0.80
N LYS A 162 39.99 52.46 -0.23
CA LYS A 162 40.93 53.16 -1.11
C LYS A 162 41.66 54.21 -0.27
N GLU A 163 42.97 54.08 -0.11
CA GLU A 163 43.82 55.05 0.58
C GLU A 163 43.77 56.41 -0.16
N PRO A 164 43.78 57.54 0.56
CA PRO A 164 43.91 58.84 -0.08
C PRO A 164 45.36 59.02 -0.54
N VAL A 165 45.54 59.15 -1.85
CA VAL A 165 46.82 59.56 -2.44
C VAL A 165 47.08 61.00 -1.96
N ALA A 166 48.13 61.17 -1.16
CA ALA A 166 48.69 62.47 -0.83
C ALA A 166 49.73 62.83 -1.91
N GLU A 167 49.46 63.90 -2.66
CA GLU A 167 50.35 64.53 -3.64
C GLU A 167 50.44 66.00 -3.18
N SER A 168 51.52 66.39 -2.47
CA SER A 168 52.76 67.02 -2.98
C SER A 168 52.51 68.30 -3.77
#